data_AF-A0A838D4Q7-F1
#
_entry.id   AF-A0A838D4Q7-F1
#
_cell.length_a   1.000
_cell.length_b   1.000
_cell.length_c   1.000
_cell.angle_alpha   90.00
_cell.angle_beta   90.00
_cell.angle_gamma   90.00
#
_symmetry.space_group_name_H-M   'P 1'
#
loop_
_entity.id
_entity.type
_entity.pdbx_description
1 polymer ?
#
loop_
_entity_poly.entity_id
_entity_poly.type
_entity_poly.pdbx_seq_one_letter_code
_entity_poly.pdbx_strand_id
1 'polypeptide(L)' 'MIFECPSGHICFSKDDLTICGMRGCDKQTDMLNPEDIKWFYKINKNGLCITRTDLHMIIEDPNMPKDVKKQIQKIFINIS' A
#
# COMPACT_ATOMS: atom_id res chain seq x y z
N MET A 1 -8.23 -0.64 -2.03
CA MET A 1 -7.83 0.67 -2.59
C MET A 1 -6.45 1.02 -2.06
N ILE A 2 -5.73 1.88 -2.78
CA ILE A 2 -4.37 2.28 -2.44
C ILE A 2 -4.35 3.80 -2.28
N PHE A 3 -3.80 4.23 -1.16
CA PHE A 3 -3.72 5.62 -0.77
C PHE A 3 -2.29 6.04 -0.52
N GLU A 4 -1.97 7.30 -0.80
CA GLU A 4 -0.69 7.91 -0.47
C GLU A 4 -0.91 9.18 0.35
N CYS A 5 -0.07 9.43 1.35
CA CYS A 5 -0.05 10.72 2.05
C CYS A 5 1.22 11.53 1.71
N PRO A 6 1.27 12.84 2.00
CA PRO A 6 2.43 13.68 1.73
C PRO A 6 3.73 13.30 2.49
N SER A 7 3.69 12.34 3.43
CA SER A 7 4.91 11.75 4.02
C SER A 7 5.51 10.63 3.15
N GLY A 8 4.88 10.27 2.03
CA GLY A 8 5.28 9.12 1.23
C GLY A 8 4.91 7.79 1.89
N HIS A 9 3.88 7.75 2.73
CA HIS A 9 3.32 6.48 3.22
C HIS A 9 2.27 5.98 2.24
N ILE A 10 2.36 4.71 1.89
CA ILE A 10 1.44 3.98 1.04
C ILE A 10 0.59 3.07 1.92
N CYS A 11 -0.71 3.31 1.93
CA CYS A 11 -1.65 2.49 2.67
C CYS A 11 -2.57 1.70 1.72
N PHE A 12 -2.60 0.38 1.90
CA PHE A 12 -3.52 -0.55 1.26
C PHE A 12 -4.71 -0.75 2.19
N SER A 13 -5.87 -0.20 1.85
CA SER A 13 -7.07 -0.20 2.69
C SER A 13 -8.30 -0.69 1.92
N LYS A 14 -9.13 -1.50 2.60
CA LYS A 14 -10.37 -2.03 2.05
C LYS A 14 -11.42 -0.93 1.90
N ASP A 15 -11.44 -0.02 2.86
CA ASP A 15 -12.36 1.10 2.95
C ASP A 15 -11.65 2.40 2.55
N ASP A 16 -12.44 3.44 2.31
CA ASP A 16 -11.91 4.75 1.98
C ASP A 16 -11.10 5.29 3.17
N LEU A 17 -9.85 5.69 2.90
CA LEU A 17 -8.92 6.12 3.91
C LEU A 17 -8.68 7.61 3.71
N THR A 18 -9.29 8.44 4.57
CA THR A 18 -9.14 9.91 4.52
C THR A 18 -7.93 10.41 5.30
N ILE A 19 -7.44 9.62 6.26
CA ILE A 19 -6.27 9.90 7.11
C ILE A 19 -5.31 8.71 7.05
N CYS A 20 -4.01 8.98 6.99
CA CYS A 20 -2.97 7.95 6.90
C CYS A 20 -3.12 6.87 8.00
N GLY A 21 -3.06 5.60 7.58
CA GLY A 21 -3.17 4.44 8.47
C GLY A 21 -1.87 4.12 9.22
N MET A 22 -0.80 4.86 8.99
CA MET A 22 0.47 4.67 9.71
C MET A 22 0.39 5.31 11.10
N ARG A 23 0.74 4.54 12.13
CA ARG A 23 0.66 5.00 13.53
C ARG A 23 1.48 6.27 13.74
N GLY A 24 0.83 7.33 14.24
CA GLY A 24 1.46 8.63 14.48
C GLY A 24 1.56 9.51 13.23
N CYS A 25 0.91 9.14 12.13
CA CYS A 25 0.75 9.98 10.96
C CYS A 25 -0.70 10.44 10.83
N ASP A 26 -0.95 11.73 11.07
CA ASP A 26 -2.29 12.33 10.99
C ASP A 26 -2.52 13.09 9.67
N LYS A 27 -1.70 12.81 8.65
CA LYS A 27 -1.81 13.47 7.35
C LYS A 27 -2.99 12.92 6.57
N GLN A 28 -3.64 13.80 5.81
CA GLN A 28 -4.63 13.39 4.82
C GLN A 28 -3.98 12.52 3.74
N THR A 29 -4.77 11.60 3.23
CA THR A 29 -4.41 10.67 2.18
C THR A 29 -5.20 10.96 0.92
N ASP A 30 -4.52 10.84 -0.21
CA ASP A 30 -5.13 10.87 -1.54
C ASP A 30 -5.21 9.45 -2.09
N MET A 31 -6.29 9.14 -2.82
CA MET A 31 -6.41 7.85 -3.50
C MET A 31 -5.44 7.81 -4.67
N LEU A 32 -4.45 6.92 -4.59
CA LEU A 32 -3.46 6.71 -5.65
C LEU A 32 -4.01 5.77 -6.73
N ASN A 33 -4.68 4.68 -6.31
CA ASN A 33 -5.26 3.72 -7.24
C ASN A 33 -6.51 3.08 -6.61
N PRO A 34 -7.64 3.02 -7.34
CA PRO A 34 -8.86 2.36 -6.85
C PRO A 34 -8.73 0.82 -6.74
N GLU A 35 -7.74 0.21 -7.39
CA GLU A 35 -7.50 -1.23 -7.31
C GLU A 35 -7.22 -1.70 -5.87
N ASP A 36 -7.71 -2.89 -5.55
CA ASP A 36 -7.68 -3.43 -4.20
C ASP A 36 -6.81 -4.68 -4.11
N ILE A 37 -5.78 -4.64 -3.26
CA ILE A 37 -4.87 -5.77 -3.03
C ILE A 37 -5.34 -6.54 -1.80
N LYS A 38 -6.37 -7.36 -1.99
CA LYS A 38 -7.05 -8.14 -0.93
C LYS A 38 -6.14 -9.02 -0.08
N TRP A 39 -4.95 -9.34 -0.57
CA TRP A 39 -4.01 -10.20 0.13
C TRP A 39 -3.58 -9.62 1.48
N PHE A 40 -3.39 -8.29 1.57
CA PHE A 40 -2.99 -7.66 2.84
C PHE A 40 -4.03 -7.83 3.94
N TYR A 41 -5.32 -7.93 3.60
CA TYR A 41 -6.40 -8.14 4.56
C TYR A 41 -6.41 -9.52 5.20
N LYS A 42 -5.75 -10.50 4.57
CA LYS A 42 -5.59 -11.85 5.13
C LYS A 42 -4.58 -11.87 6.26
N ILE A 43 -3.62 -10.95 6.25
CA ILE A 43 -2.58 -10.82 7.28
C ILE A 43 -3.03 -9.87 8.37
N ASN A 44 -3.57 -8.72 7.97
CA ASN A 44 -4.08 -7.70 8.88
C ASN A 44 -5.41 -7.17 8.36
N LYS A 45 -6.48 -7.30 9.14
CA LYS A 45 -7.83 -6.90 8.75
C LYS A 45 -7.94 -5.43 8.31
N ASN A 46 -7.08 -4.57 8.83
CA ASN A 46 -7.04 -3.14 8.50
C ASN A 46 -6.19 -2.85 7.26
N GLY A 47 -5.55 -3.87 6.67
CA GLY A 47 -4.63 -3.74 5.57
C GLY A 47 -3.20 -3.49 6.01
N LEU A 48 -2.42 -2.87 5.14
CA LEU A 48 -0.99 -2.60 5.34
C LEU A 48 -0.72 -1.13 5.06
N CYS A 49 0.08 -0.47 5.90
CA CYS A 49 0.64 0.82 5.54
C CYS A 49 2.15 0.81 5.75
N ILE A 50 2.89 1.24 4.74
CA ILE A 50 4.36 1.21 4.67
C ILE A 50 4.89 2.50 4.05
N THR A 51 6.18 2.76 4.20
CA THR A 51 6.83 3.86 3.48
C THR A 51 7.03 3.46 2.02
N ARG A 52 6.97 4.42 1.10
CA ARG A 52 7.24 4.23 -0.33
C ARG A 52 8.63 3.63 -0.56
N THR A 53 9.62 3.99 0.26
CA THR A 53 10.96 3.40 0.23
C THR A 53 10.94 1.91 0.52
N ASP A 54 9.99 1.42 1.31
CA ASP A 54 9.91 0.03 1.78
C ASP A 54 9.07 -0.85 0.84
N LEU A 55 8.52 -0.30 -0.26
CA LEU A 55 7.80 -1.06 -1.27
C LEU A 55 8.64 -2.21 -1.86
N HIS A 56 9.97 -2.01 -1.99
CA HIS A 56 10.90 -3.04 -2.45
C HIS A 56 10.80 -4.32 -1.61
N MET A 57 10.57 -4.20 -0.30
CA MET A 57 10.45 -5.34 0.60
C MET A 57 9.30 -6.26 0.21
N ILE A 58 8.17 -5.73 -0.29
CA ILE A 58 7.05 -6.54 -0.79
C ILE A 58 7.44 -7.31 -2.06
N ILE A 59 8.19 -6.66 -2.95
CA ILE A 59 8.63 -7.25 -4.21
C ILE A 59 9.68 -8.34 -3.98
N GLU A 60 10.57 -8.14 -3.01
CA GLU A 60 11.66 -9.05 -2.70
C GLU A 60 11.26 -10.19 -1.76
N ASP A 61 10.20 -10.03 -0.96
CA ASP A 61 9.75 -11.04 0.00
C ASP A 61 9.44 -12.38 -0.70
N PRO A 62 10.17 -13.48 -0.38
CA PRO A 62 9.96 -14.78 -1.02
C PRO A 62 8.59 -15.40 -0.70
N ASN A 63 7.94 -15.00 0.39
CA ASN A 63 6.62 -15.51 0.80
C ASN A 63 5.47 -14.72 0.16
N MET A 64 5.76 -13.56 -0.44
CA MET A 64 4.76 -12.74 -1.10
C MET A 64 4.30 -13.38 -2.42
N PRO A 65 2.98 -13.55 -2.65
CA PRO A 65 2.48 -14.16 -3.87
C PRO A 65 2.88 -13.39 -5.12
N LYS A 66 3.19 -14.12 -6.20
CA LYS A 66 3.59 -13.55 -7.49
C LYS A 66 2.58 -12.55 -8.04
N ASP A 67 1.27 -12.81 -7.89
CA ASP A 67 0.22 -11.90 -8.35
C ASP A 67 0.19 -10.59 -7.57
N VAL A 68 0.44 -10.63 -6.25
CA VAL A 68 0.55 -9.41 -5.43
C VAL A 68 1.74 -8.58 -5.89
N LYS A 69 2.92 -9.21 -6.08
CA LYS A 69 4.11 -8.53 -6.60
C LYS A 69 3.85 -7.86 -7.95
N LYS A 70 3.17 -8.56 -8.88
CA LYS A 70 2.81 -8.00 -10.19
C LYS A 70 1.85 -6.82 -10.08
N GLN A 71 0.87 -6.86 -9.18
CA GLN A 71 -0.04 -5.74 -8.96
C GLN A 71 0.71 -4.51 -8.42
N ILE A 72 1.53 -4.69 -7.40
CA ILE A 72 2.38 -3.63 -6.84
C ILE A 72 3.27 -3.06 -7.94
N GLN A 73 3.97 -3.90 -8.69
CA GLN A 73 4.78 -3.45 -9.81
C GLN A 73 3.95 -2.64 -10.81
N LYS A 74 2.79 -3.10 -11.26
CA LYS A 74 1.95 -2.34 -12.21
C LYS A 74 1.57 -0.95 -11.73
N ILE A 75 1.25 -0.82 -10.44
CA ILE A 75 0.79 0.43 -9.84
C ILE A 75 1.97 1.40 -9.64
N PHE A 76 3.14 0.85 -9.32
CA PHE A 76 4.34 1.62 -8.96
C PHE A 76 5.44 1.56 -10.04
N ILE A 77 5.13 1.09 -11.25
CA ILE A 77 6.09 0.77 -12.34
C ILE A 77 6.82 2.02 -12.87
N ASN A 78 6.25 3.21 -12.67
CA ASN A 78 6.78 4.48 -13.17
C ASN A 78 7.41 5.37 -12.08
N ILE A 79 7.75 4.81 -10.92
CA ILE A 79 8.51 5.57 -9.93
C ILE A 79 10.01 5.36 -10.20
N SER A 80 10.47 5.97 -11.29
CA SER A 80 11.90 6.22 -11.52
C SER A 80 12.32 7.49 -10.80
#